data_AF-A0A0K8SP40-F1
#
_entry.id   AF-A0A0K8SP40-F1
#
_cell.length_a   1.000
_cell.length_b   1.000
_cell.length_c   1.000
_cell.angle_alpha   90.00
_cell.angle_beta   90.00
_cell.angle_gamma   90.00
#
_symmetry.space_group_name_H-M   'P 1'
#
loop_
_entity.id
_entity.type
_entity.pdbx_description
1 polymer ?
#
loop_
_entity_poly.entity_id
_entity_poly.type
_entity_poly.pdbx_seq_one_letter_code
_entity_poly.pdbx_strand_id
1 'polypeptide(L)'
;MIPVLKKLSGLYGWYILVVLTLGYLTAELGHFLIGVTSKQTARDVLYGDIACMLKEQILEENFNLTMQFACESASNQSSCEALTYEDGEQYCEWNRNGLGIDYQVLAGPSFIAVYTIGGVILGIAADKYKRVPMLAAAVLVCGISVFLIGAAKEFWHLLVLRMLFAAGEAALNPMSTGVLSDIFPENLRALVMSIFNWGIYGGIGFSFPVGRYITSWNLWDLGWRLPYYGSGIFAIIIGILTATTLREPERSAIGEEKEEEKEGPSQEKSDKKENPWKVLLTPRFVMLCIAASIRHTGGLCFAYNCDQFYRVVFPHIDLSGWLFFVTCIVGGVGVIVGGYASDKLVAGMGIRSRVAILALSQLIATPFAFGSIYMGPVGSMVTRHFIPLC
;
A
#
# COMPACT_ATOMS: atom_id res chain seq x y z
N MET A 1 0.77 -11.18 -42.66
CA MET A 1 0.62 -10.61 -41.30
C MET A 1 1.21 -9.19 -41.35
N ILE A 2 0.37 -8.16 -41.31
CA ILE A 2 0.74 -6.77 -41.64
C ILE A 2 1.72 -6.23 -40.58
N PRO A 3 2.86 -5.61 -40.94
CA PRO A 3 3.89 -5.13 -40.01
C PRO A 3 3.36 -4.14 -38.94
N VAL A 4 2.27 -3.44 -39.24
CA VAL A 4 1.56 -2.55 -38.30
C VAL A 4 0.93 -3.32 -37.13
N LEU A 5 0.36 -4.51 -37.38
CA LEU A 5 -0.21 -5.39 -36.33
C LEU A 5 0.86 -5.94 -35.40
N LYS A 6 2.08 -6.19 -35.89
CA LYS A 6 3.23 -6.64 -35.09
C LYS A 6 3.82 -5.50 -34.23
N LYS A 7 3.69 -4.25 -34.69
CA LYS A 7 4.07 -3.06 -33.91
C LYS A 7 3.04 -2.76 -32.82
N LEU A 8 1.75 -2.92 -33.13
CA LEU A 8 0.63 -2.82 -32.17
C LEU A 8 0.65 -3.93 -31.11
N SER A 9 1.07 -5.15 -31.46
CA SER A 9 1.18 -6.24 -30.47
C SER A 9 2.26 -5.98 -29.40
N GLY A 10 3.34 -5.27 -29.75
CA GLY A 10 4.34 -4.83 -28.78
C GLY A 10 3.82 -3.74 -27.84
N LEU A 11 3.00 -2.82 -28.35
CA LEU A 11 2.34 -1.76 -27.56
C LEU A 11 1.29 -2.32 -26.59
N TYR A 12 0.64 -3.43 -26.93
CA TYR A 12 -0.39 -4.05 -26.10
C TYR A 12 0.13 -4.47 -24.72
N GLY A 13 1.31 -5.11 -24.65
CA GLY A 13 1.90 -5.52 -23.37
C GLY A 13 2.19 -4.33 -22.46
N TRP A 14 2.76 -3.26 -23.01
CA TRP A 14 3.03 -2.02 -22.26
C TRP A 14 1.75 -1.31 -21.82
N TYR A 15 0.72 -1.30 -22.66
CA TYR A 15 -0.60 -0.79 -22.28
C TYR A 15 -1.18 -1.58 -21.10
N ILE A 16 -1.12 -2.91 -21.12
CA ILE A 16 -1.56 -3.76 -20.00
C ILE A 16 -0.78 -3.45 -18.74
N LEU A 17 0.54 -3.31 -18.85
CA LEU A 17 1.39 -2.95 -17.71
C LEU A 17 0.93 -1.64 -17.08
N VAL A 18 0.63 -0.62 -17.89
CA VAL A 18 0.11 0.67 -17.39
C VAL A 18 -1.24 0.49 -16.70
N VAL A 19 -2.19 -0.21 -17.32
CA VAL A 19 -3.52 -0.44 -16.73
C VAL A 19 -3.43 -1.16 -15.39
N LEU A 20 -2.63 -2.24 -15.31
CA LEU A 20 -2.47 -3.01 -14.08
C LEU A 20 -1.69 -2.24 -13.01
N THR A 21 -0.68 -1.46 -13.40
CA THR A 21 0.06 -0.60 -12.47
C THR A 21 -0.84 0.50 -11.91
N LEU A 22 -1.68 1.14 -12.75
CA LEU A 22 -2.66 2.13 -12.29
C LEU A 22 -3.73 1.51 -11.40
N GLY A 23 -4.18 0.29 -11.72
CA GLY A 23 -5.13 -0.46 -10.88
C GLY A 23 -4.54 -0.74 -9.51
N TYR A 24 -3.29 -1.18 -9.46
CA TYR A 24 -2.61 -1.48 -8.20
C TYR A 24 -2.31 -0.21 -7.40
N LEU A 25 -1.86 0.85 -8.07
CA LEU A 25 -1.65 2.18 -7.47
C LEU A 25 -2.93 2.71 -6.83
N THR A 26 -4.07 2.57 -7.52
CA THR A 26 -5.35 3.09 -7.01
C THR A 26 -5.89 2.26 -5.85
N ALA A 27 -5.68 0.94 -5.89
CA ALA A 27 -5.99 0.08 -4.75
C ALA A 27 -5.16 0.51 -3.52
N GLU A 28 -3.84 0.60 -3.66
CA GLU A 28 -2.95 0.98 -2.55
C GLU A 28 -3.23 2.43 -2.07
N LEU A 29 -3.63 3.34 -2.98
CA LEU A 29 -4.13 4.66 -2.62
C LEU A 29 -5.33 4.58 -1.67
N GLY A 30 -6.37 3.82 -2.02
CA GLY A 30 -7.55 3.62 -1.17
C GLY A 30 -7.23 2.84 0.12
N HIS A 31 -6.25 1.94 0.05
CA HIS A 31 -5.76 1.16 1.18
C HIS A 31 -5.18 2.06 2.27
N PHE A 32 -4.31 3.02 1.92
CA PHE A 32 -3.62 3.87 2.89
C PHE A 32 -4.32 5.20 3.20
N LEU A 33 -5.34 5.58 2.43
CA LEU A 33 -6.09 6.81 2.64
C LEU A 33 -6.64 6.95 4.07
N ILE A 34 -7.02 5.82 4.68
CA ILE A 34 -7.56 5.76 6.04
C ILE A 34 -6.59 6.24 7.12
N GLY A 35 -5.29 6.07 6.92
CA GLY A 35 -4.30 6.55 7.87
C GLY A 35 -4.21 8.08 7.88
N VAL A 36 -4.43 8.70 6.73
CA VAL A 36 -4.33 10.14 6.50
C VAL A 36 -5.62 10.86 6.88
N THR A 37 -6.78 10.27 6.58
CA THR A 37 -8.11 10.85 6.87
C THR A 37 -8.66 10.47 8.25
N SER A 38 -7.96 9.61 9.00
CA SER A 38 -8.38 9.03 10.29
C SER A 38 -9.00 10.04 11.25
N LYS A 39 -8.35 11.19 11.47
CA LYS A 39 -8.82 12.26 12.37
C LYS A 39 -10.20 12.78 11.96
N GLN A 40 -10.42 13.05 10.68
CA GLN A 40 -11.70 13.57 10.20
C GLN A 40 -12.78 12.49 10.13
N THR A 41 -12.43 11.29 9.67
CA THR A 41 -13.35 10.15 9.65
C THR A 41 -13.81 9.80 11.07
N ALA A 42 -12.93 9.87 12.07
CA ALA A 42 -13.26 9.64 13.48
C ALA A 42 -14.25 10.67 14.03
N ARG A 43 -14.13 11.93 13.64
CA ARG A 43 -15.05 13.01 14.05
C ARG A 43 -16.45 12.84 13.46
N ASP A 44 -16.55 12.46 12.18
CA ASP A 44 -17.83 12.30 11.48
C ASP A 44 -18.55 10.99 11.86
N VAL A 45 -17.79 9.89 11.95
CA VAL A 45 -18.32 8.53 12.19
C VAL A 45 -18.30 8.13 13.68
N LEU A 46 -17.79 9.02 14.55
CA LEU A 46 -17.79 8.90 16.00
C LEU A 46 -17.08 7.64 16.54
N TYR A 47 -15.85 7.37 16.11
CA TYR A 47 -15.02 6.26 16.62
C TYR A 47 -13.67 6.73 17.17
N GLY A 48 -13.01 5.93 18.01
CA GLY A 48 -11.69 6.23 18.57
C GLY A 48 -11.70 7.18 19.77
N ASP A 49 -10.52 7.51 20.25
CA ASP A 49 -10.32 8.22 21.51
C ASP A 49 -10.65 9.72 21.39
N ILE A 50 -11.08 10.32 22.49
CA ILE A 50 -11.33 11.76 22.61
C ILE A 50 -10.16 12.40 23.34
N ALA A 51 -9.65 13.51 22.81
CA ALA A 51 -8.57 14.27 23.43
C ALA A 51 -8.74 15.77 23.17
N CYS A 52 -8.14 16.60 24.01
CA CYS A 52 -8.00 18.02 23.78
C CYS A 52 -6.87 18.27 22.78
N MET A 53 -7.15 18.96 21.68
CA MET A 53 -6.15 19.24 20.62
C MET A 53 -6.23 20.69 20.17
N LEU A 54 -5.14 21.23 19.63
CA LEU A 54 -5.14 22.55 18.99
C LEU A 54 -6.04 22.54 17.74
N LYS A 55 -6.79 23.62 17.53
CA LYS A 55 -7.59 23.81 16.30
C LYS A 55 -6.70 23.90 15.07
N GLU A 56 -7.16 23.32 13.97
CA GLU A 56 -6.40 23.23 12.71
C GLU A 56 -6.13 24.61 12.07
N GLN A 57 -7.07 25.55 12.16
CA GLN A 57 -6.86 26.93 11.69
C GLN A 57 -5.73 27.66 12.44
N ILE A 58 -5.56 27.39 13.73
CA ILE A 58 -4.55 28.07 14.56
C ILE A 58 -3.15 27.54 14.27
N LEU A 59 -3.05 26.28 13.83
CA LEU A 59 -1.79 25.67 13.41
C LEU A 59 -1.15 26.37 12.21
N GLU A 60 -1.97 26.95 11.33
CA GLU A 60 -1.49 27.63 10.10
C GLU A 60 -1.16 29.11 10.34
N GLU A 61 -1.90 29.80 11.22
CA GLU A 61 -1.77 31.26 11.37
C GLU A 61 -0.95 31.71 12.59
N ASN A 62 -1.07 31.06 13.75
CA ASN A 62 -0.55 31.56 15.04
C ASN A 62 -0.05 30.43 15.96
N PHE A 63 0.78 29.54 15.44
CA PHE A 63 1.30 28.40 16.23
C PHE A 63 2.25 28.84 17.36
N ASN A 64 1.97 28.39 18.58
CA ASN A 64 2.86 28.51 19.73
C ASN A 64 2.95 27.18 20.49
N LEU A 65 4.19 26.72 20.75
CA LEU A 65 4.48 25.47 21.46
C LEU A 65 3.80 25.42 22.85
N THR A 66 3.71 26.56 23.55
CA THR A 66 3.07 26.66 24.86
C THR A 66 1.57 26.37 24.80
N MET A 67 0.89 26.79 23.72
CA MET A 67 -0.54 26.53 23.53
C MET A 67 -0.80 25.04 23.26
N GLN A 68 0.08 24.40 22.47
CA GLN A 68 -0.01 22.96 22.24
C GLN A 68 0.10 22.17 23.55
N PHE A 69 1.13 22.47 24.37
CA PHE A 69 1.28 21.80 25.68
C PHE A 69 0.11 22.07 26.62
N ALA A 70 -0.48 23.27 26.58
CA ALA A 70 -1.68 23.59 27.36
C ALA A 70 -2.86 22.70 26.95
N CYS A 71 -3.14 22.56 25.64
CA CYS A 71 -4.18 21.66 25.16
C CYS A 71 -3.90 20.20 25.56
N GLU A 72 -2.68 19.70 25.36
CA GLU A 72 -2.32 18.31 25.69
C GLU A 72 -2.42 18.00 27.19
N SER A 73 -2.24 19.00 28.06
CA SER A 73 -2.36 18.83 29.52
C SER A 73 -3.81 18.70 30.01
N ALA A 74 -4.80 19.10 29.20
CA ALA A 74 -6.20 19.06 29.57
C ALA A 74 -6.79 17.65 29.41
N SER A 75 -7.12 17.00 30.54
CA SER A 75 -7.70 15.65 30.55
C SER A 75 -9.24 15.62 30.50
N ASN A 76 -9.90 16.77 30.65
CA ASN A 76 -11.35 16.88 30.74
C ASN A 76 -11.86 17.95 29.78
N GLN A 77 -13.09 17.78 29.30
CA GLN A 77 -13.75 18.73 28.38
C GLN A 77 -13.79 20.16 28.93
N SER A 78 -14.18 20.33 30.19
CA SER A 78 -14.25 21.65 30.83
C SER A 78 -12.89 22.34 30.92
N SER A 79 -11.83 21.58 31.19
CA SER A 79 -10.47 22.10 31.22
C SER A 79 -9.96 22.49 29.82
N CYS A 80 -10.36 21.75 28.79
CA CYS A 80 -10.01 22.05 27.41
C CYS A 80 -10.73 23.30 26.88
N GLU A 81 -12.02 23.41 27.16
CA GLU A 81 -12.87 24.53 26.73
C GLU A 81 -12.58 25.84 27.49
N ALA A 82 -11.94 25.76 28.66
CA ALA A 82 -11.48 26.92 29.42
C ALA A 82 -10.22 27.58 28.83
N LEU A 83 -9.56 26.95 27.87
CA LEU A 83 -8.36 27.47 27.22
C LEU A 83 -8.74 28.43 26.09
N THR A 84 -8.77 29.73 26.42
CA THR A 84 -9.11 30.83 25.52
C THR A 84 -7.98 31.85 25.39
N TYR A 85 -7.93 32.56 24.27
CA TYR A 85 -7.14 33.79 24.11
C TYR A 85 -7.66 34.92 25.02
N GLU A 86 -6.89 36.00 25.12
CA GLU A 86 -7.33 37.24 25.79
C GLU A 86 -8.62 37.80 25.18
N ASP A 87 -8.84 37.58 23.88
CA ASP A 87 -10.05 37.96 23.15
C ASP A 87 -11.24 37.00 23.38
N GLY A 88 -11.07 35.94 24.18
CA GLY A 88 -12.11 34.96 24.51
C GLY A 88 -12.31 33.83 23.50
N GLU A 89 -11.57 33.82 22.38
CA GLU A 89 -11.64 32.71 21.41
C GLU A 89 -10.94 31.44 21.93
N GLN A 90 -11.62 30.30 21.83
CA GLN A 90 -11.04 29.00 22.21
C GLN A 90 -10.03 28.54 21.18
N TYR A 91 -8.81 28.20 21.62
CA TYR A 91 -7.76 27.68 20.75
C TYR A 91 -7.60 26.16 20.76
N CYS A 92 -8.16 25.50 21.77
CA CYS A 92 -8.27 24.05 21.83
C CYS A 92 -9.68 23.58 21.42
N GLU A 93 -9.77 22.33 20.99
CA GLU A 93 -11.01 21.63 20.66
C GLU A 93 -11.01 20.27 21.36
N TRP A 94 -12.11 19.95 22.07
CA TRP A 94 -12.33 18.64 22.67
C TRP A 94 -13.05 17.74 21.67
N ASN A 95 -12.31 16.88 20.96
CA ASN A 95 -12.90 16.05 19.91
C ASN A 95 -12.11 14.74 19.70
N ARG A 96 -12.60 13.86 18.82
CA ARG A 96 -11.91 12.61 18.47
C ARG A 96 -10.62 12.89 17.72
N ASN A 97 -9.55 12.22 18.15
CA ASN A 97 -8.19 12.41 17.62
C ASN A 97 -7.86 11.48 16.45
N GLY A 98 -8.73 10.49 16.15
CA GLY A 98 -8.48 9.49 15.11
C GLY A 98 -7.50 8.39 15.54
N LEU A 99 -7.22 8.27 16.84
CA LEU A 99 -6.39 7.24 17.45
C LEU A 99 -7.24 6.32 18.33
N GLY A 100 -6.60 5.33 18.94
CA GLY A 100 -7.22 4.36 19.83
C GLY A 100 -7.37 2.97 19.21
N ILE A 101 -7.97 2.05 19.98
CA ILE A 101 -8.12 0.64 19.58
C ILE A 101 -8.99 0.51 18.34
N ASP A 102 -10.08 1.29 18.25
CA ASP A 102 -10.99 1.27 17.10
C ASP A 102 -10.26 1.53 15.78
N TYR A 103 -9.41 2.56 15.77
CA TYR A 103 -8.58 2.90 14.62
C TYR A 103 -7.59 1.77 14.30
N GLN A 104 -6.88 1.25 15.30
CA GLN A 104 -5.88 0.20 15.07
C GLN A 104 -6.52 -1.10 14.54
N VAL A 105 -7.72 -1.45 15.02
CA VAL A 105 -8.51 -2.58 14.51
C VAL A 105 -8.92 -2.35 13.06
N LEU A 106 -9.33 -1.13 12.73
CA LEU A 106 -9.76 -0.74 11.39
C LEU A 106 -8.59 -0.66 10.39
N ALA A 107 -7.44 -0.14 10.81
CA ALA A 107 -6.26 -0.01 9.98
C ALA A 107 -5.55 -1.36 9.77
N GLY A 108 -5.38 -2.18 10.81
CA GLY A 108 -4.57 -3.40 10.74
C GLY A 108 -5.38 -4.71 10.66
N PRO A 109 -5.82 -5.28 11.80
CA PRO A 109 -6.39 -6.64 11.86
C PRO A 109 -7.57 -6.90 10.93
N SER A 110 -8.52 -5.95 10.81
CA SER A 110 -9.70 -6.13 9.95
C SER A 110 -9.34 -6.33 8.48
N PHE A 111 -8.35 -5.58 7.99
CA PHE A 111 -7.82 -5.73 6.65
C PHE A 111 -6.98 -7.00 6.51
N ILE A 112 -5.97 -7.18 7.36
CA ILE A 112 -4.95 -8.21 7.21
C ILE A 112 -5.53 -9.62 7.33
N ALA A 113 -6.50 -9.84 8.22
CA ALA A 113 -7.14 -11.14 8.39
C ALA A 113 -7.84 -11.59 7.11
N VAL A 114 -8.64 -10.70 6.50
CA VAL A 114 -9.37 -10.99 5.27
C VAL A 114 -8.44 -11.05 4.06
N TYR A 115 -7.45 -10.15 3.99
CA TYR A 115 -6.44 -10.17 2.94
C TYR A 115 -5.67 -11.51 2.90
N THR A 116 -5.28 -12.02 4.07
CA THR A 116 -4.51 -13.27 4.18
C THR A 116 -5.36 -14.49 3.81
N ILE A 117 -6.57 -14.60 4.35
CA ILE A 117 -7.48 -15.72 4.05
C ILE A 117 -7.92 -15.67 2.59
N GLY A 118 -8.32 -14.49 2.12
CA GLY A 118 -8.73 -14.23 0.74
C GLY A 118 -7.62 -14.53 -0.25
N GLY A 119 -6.38 -14.12 0.04
CA GLY A 119 -5.22 -14.36 -0.81
C GLY A 119 -4.94 -15.84 -1.05
N VAL A 120 -5.08 -16.68 -0.01
CA VAL A 120 -4.92 -18.14 -0.14
C VAL A 120 -6.03 -18.74 -1.01
N ILE A 121 -7.29 -18.38 -0.74
CA ILE A 121 -8.45 -18.90 -1.49
C ILE A 121 -8.38 -18.47 -2.95
N LEU A 122 -8.12 -17.19 -3.20
CA LEU A 122 -8.04 -16.61 -4.54
C LEU A 122 -6.80 -17.10 -5.29
N GLY A 123 -5.69 -17.36 -4.59
CA GLY A 123 -4.50 -18.01 -5.16
C GLY A 123 -4.81 -19.42 -5.68
N ILE A 124 -5.51 -20.25 -4.88
CA ILE A 124 -5.95 -21.59 -5.32
C ILE A 124 -6.93 -21.49 -6.49
N ALA A 125 -7.80 -20.48 -6.48
CA ALA A 125 -8.74 -20.23 -7.57
C ALA A 125 -8.03 -19.74 -8.85
N ALA A 126 -6.93 -18.99 -8.73
CA ALA A 126 -6.11 -18.51 -9.87
C ALA A 126 -5.62 -19.65 -10.77
N ASP A 127 -5.32 -20.79 -10.15
CA ASP A 127 -4.81 -21.97 -10.86
C ASP A 127 -5.93 -22.67 -11.64
N LYS A 128 -7.17 -22.62 -11.16
CA LYS A 128 -8.32 -23.32 -11.74
C LYS A 128 -9.13 -22.49 -12.73
N TYR A 129 -9.20 -21.18 -12.51
CA TYR A 129 -10.04 -20.27 -13.29
C TYR A 129 -9.21 -19.32 -14.16
N LYS A 130 -9.89 -18.56 -15.03
CA LYS A 130 -9.25 -17.55 -15.89
C LYS A 130 -8.82 -16.36 -15.04
N ARG A 131 -7.57 -15.92 -15.19
CA ARG A 131 -6.94 -14.88 -14.34
C ARG A 131 -7.53 -13.51 -14.61
N VAL A 132 -7.81 -13.16 -15.88
CA VAL A 132 -8.30 -11.84 -16.27
C VAL A 132 -9.68 -11.49 -15.67
N PRO A 133 -10.73 -12.32 -15.79
CA PRO A 133 -12.03 -11.99 -15.21
C PRO A 133 -11.99 -11.96 -13.68
N MET A 134 -11.17 -12.80 -13.04
CA MET A 134 -10.95 -12.74 -11.59
C MET A 134 -10.28 -11.43 -11.17
N LEU A 135 -9.24 -11.01 -11.90
CA LEU A 135 -8.54 -9.75 -11.65
C LEU A 135 -9.46 -8.54 -11.86
N ALA A 136 -10.25 -8.53 -12.94
CA ALA A 136 -11.22 -7.47 -13.19
C ALA A 136 -12.28 -7.39 -12.08
N ALA A 137 -12.83 -8.54 -11.65
CA ALA A 137 -13.78 -8.59 -10.53
C ALA A 137 -13.14 -8.09 -9.23
N ALA A 138 -11.90 -8.47 -8.95
CA ALA A 138 -11.17 -8.04 -7.77
C ALA A 138 -10.96 -6.51 -7.74
N VAL A 139 -10.52 -5.91 -8.84
CA VAL A 139 -10.35 -4.45 -8.96
C VAL A 139 -11.68 -3.71 -8.83
N LEU A 140 -12.77 -4.26 -9.41
CA LEU A 140 -14.10 -3.69 -9.26
C LEU A 140 -14.60 -3.74 -7.81
N VAL A 141 -14.41 -4.86 -7.12
CA VAL A 141 -14.74 -4.99 -5.70
C VAL A 141 -13.96 -3.99 -4.87
N CYS A 142 -12.67 -3.79 -5.16
CA CYS A 142 -11.84 -2.76 -4.52
C CYS A 142 -12.45 -1.37 -4.73
N GLY A 143 -12.68 -0.97 -5.99
CA GLY A 143 -13.19 0.36 -6.31
C GLY A 143 -14.58 0.65 -5.74
N ILE A 144 -15.50 -0.32 -5.80
CA ILE A 144 -16.84 -0.20 -5.21
C ILE A 144 -16.74 -0.07 -3.70
N SER A 145 -15.88 -0.87 -3.04
CA SER A 145 -15.71 -0.79 -1.59
C SER A 145 -15.18 0.57 -1.16
N VAL A 146 -14.15 1.10 -1.84
CA VAL A 146 -13.59 2.43 -1.58
C VAL A 146 -14.64 3.53 -1.80
N PHE A 147 -15.41 3.44 -2.88
CA PHE A 147 -16.49 4.38 -3.14
C PHE A 147 -17.55 4.36 -2.02
N LEU A 148 -17.96 3.17 -1.57
CA LEU A 148 -18.91 3.01 -0.47
C LEU A 148 -18.35 3.46 0.88
N ILE A 149 -17.03 3.40 1.10
CA ILE A 149 -16.40 3.94 2.32
C ILE A 149 -16.65 5.45 2.40
N GLY A 150 -16.62 6.17 1.29
CA GLY A 150 -16.99 7.59 1.23
C GLY A 150 -18.45 7.85 1.65
N ALA A 151 -19.34 6.85 1.54
CA ALA A 151 -20.74 6.93 1.96
C ALA A 151 -20.99 6.39 3.38
N ALA A 152 -19.94 5.99 4.11
CA ALA A 152 -20.08 5.44 5.46
C ALA A 152 -20.64 6.47 6.45
N LYS A 153 -21.38 5.99 7.45
CA LYS A 153 -22.06 6.81 8.48
C LYS A 153 -21.81 6.28 9.87
N GLU A 154 -21.60 4.97 9.99
CA GLU A 154 -21.33 4.28 11.24
C GLU A 154 -20.00 3.53 11.15
N PHE A 155 -19.36 3.31 12.29
CA PHE A 155 -18.05 2.64 12.35
C PHE A 155 -18.08 1.25 11.71
N TRP A 156 -19.18 0.50 11.90
CA TRP A 156 -19.28 -0.84 11.31
C TRP A 156 -19.36 -0.80 9.78
N HIS A 157 -19.89 0.27 9.16
CA HIS A 157 -19.84 0.45 7.70
C HIS A 157 -18.39 0.44 7.23
N LEU A 158 -17.53 1.22 7.89
CA LEU A 158 -16.10 1.28 7.59
C LEU A 158 -15.46 -0.09 7.75
N LEU A 159 -15.75 -0.79 8.85
CA LEU A 159 -15.16 -2.09 9.16
C LEU A 159 -15.55 -3.16 8.12
N VAL A 160 -16.82 -3.26 7.76
CA VAL A 160 -17.31 -4.24 6.76
C VAL A 160 -16.77 -3.92 5.37
N LEU A 161 -16.82 -2.64 4.97
CA LEU A 161 -16.31 -2.23 3.66
C LEU A 161 -14.79 -2.36 3.56
N ARG A 162 -14.06 -2.21 4.67
CA ARG A 162 -12.62 -2.46 4.75
C ARG A 162 -12.30 -3.94 4.55
N MET A 163 -13.08 -4.83 5.15
CA MET A 163 -12.96 -6.27 4.94
C MET A 163 -13.28 -6.65 3.48
N LEU A 164 -14.33 -6.08 2.89
CA LEU A 164 -14.68 -6.32 1.50
C LEU A 164 -13.59 -5.83 0.53
N PHE A 165 -13.04 -4.65 0.82
CA PHE A 165 -11.91 -4.10 0.09
C PHE A 165 -10.69 -5.03 0.15
N ALA A 166 -10.33 -5.51 1.34
CA ALA A 166 -9.23 -6.46 1.54
C ALA A 166 -9.40 -7.77 0.76
N ALA A 167 -10.63 -8.27 0.67
CA ALA A 167 -10.93 -9.48 -0.11
C ALA A 167 -10.68 -9.28 -1.61
N GLY A 168 -10.98 -8.10 -2.15
CA GLY A 168 -10.64 -7.74 -3.52
C GLY A 168 -9.13 -7.61 -3.70
N GLU A 169 -8.48 -6.82 -2.84
CA GLU A 169 -7.08 -6.44 -3.00
C GLU A 169 -6.13 -7.65 -2.95
N ALA A 170 -6.50 -8.68 -2.20
CA ALA A 170 -5.72 -9.92 -2.05
C ALA A 170 -5.42 -10.65 -3.37
N ALA A 171 -6.26 -10.47 -4.40
CA ALA A 171 -6.03 -11.09 -5.72
C ALA A 171 -5.16 -10.24 -6.66
N LEU A 172 -5.01 -8.94 -6.43
CA LEU A 172 -4.40 -8.04 -7.42
C LEU A 172 -2.96 -8.43 -7.74
N ASN A 173 -2.13 -8.60 -6.71
CA ASN A 173 -0.71 -8.90 -6.88
C ASN A 173 -0.45 -10.29 -7.53
N PRO A 174 -0.95 -11.43 -6.99
CA PRO A 174 -0.66 -12.74 -7.59
C PRO A 174 -1.21 -12.91 -9.00
N MET A 175 -2.39 -12.34 -9.30
CA MET A 175 -2.99 -12.43 -10.63
C MET A 175 -2.25 -11.55 -11.64
N SER A 176 -1.93 -10.31 -11.26
CA SER A 176 -1.24 -9.36 -12.16
C SER A 176 0.17 -9.84 -12.49
N THR A 177 0.92 -10.31 -11.49
CA THR A 177 2.28 -10.85 -11.71
C THR A 177 2.25 -12.09 -12.60
N GLY A 178 1.26 -12.98 -12.44
CA GLY A 178 1.05 -14.10 -13.36
C GLY A 178 0.78 -13.66 -14.80
N VAL A 179 -0.18 -12.74 -15.00
CA VAL A 179 -0.54 -12.22 -16.33
C VAL A 179 0.63 -11.48 -16.99
N LEU A 180 1.37 -10.64 -16.24
CA LEU A 180 2.56 -9.94 -16.74
C LEU A 180 3.67 -10.92 -17.16
N SER A 181 3.85 -12.01 -16.41
CA SER A 181 4.88 -13.03 -16.71
C SER A 181 4.56 -13.84 -17.98
N ASP A 182 3.28 -14.02 -18.28
CA ASP A 182 2.81 -14.70 -19.50
C ASP A 182 2.91 -13.79 -20.74
N ILE A 183 2.74 -12.47 -20.57
CA ILE A 183 2.78 -11.49 -21.68
C ILE A 183 4.22 -11.12 -22.06
N PHE A 184 5.10 -10.94 -21.08
CA PHE A 184 6.44 -10.41 -21.31
C PHE A 184 7.51 -11.51 -21.33
N PRO A 185 8.49 -11.41 -22.25
CA PRO A 185 9.60 -12.35 -22.32
C PRO A 185 10.50 -12.24 -21.09
N GLU A 186 11.21 -13.32 -20.79
CA GLU A 186 11.99 -13.47 -19.55
C GLU A 186 13.02 -12.36 -19.31
N ASN A 187 13.65 -11.88 -20.38
CA ASN A 187 14.61 -10.78 -20.33
C ASN A 187 14.02 -9.42 -19.89
N LEU A 188 12.69 -9.24 -19.99
CA LEU A 188 11.99 -8.03 -19.57
C LEU A 188 11.20 -8.20 -18.27
N ARG A 189 11.03 -9.43 -17.77
CA ARG A 189 10.20 -9.71 -16.58
C ARG A 189 10.62 -8.91 -15.35
N ALA A 190 11.92 -8.82 -15.06
CA ALA A 190 12.42 -8.07 -13.90
C ALA A 190 12.03 -6.57 -13.96
N LEU A 191 12.17 -5.94 -15.13
CA LEU A 191 11.81 -4.54 -15.33
C LEU A 191 10.29 -4.34 -15.23
N VAL A 192 9.51 -5.21 -15.87
CA VAL A 192 8.04 -5.16 -15.86
C VAL A 192 7.49 -5.31 -14.44
N MET A 193 8.04 -6.25 -13.66
CA MET A 193 7.67 -6.43 -12.25
C MET A 193 8.08 -5.23 -11.39
N SER A 194 9.23 -4.59 -11.69
CA SER A 194 9.66 -3.40 -10.98
C SER A 194 8.72 -2.21 -11.21
N ILE A 195 8.28 -2.02 -12.46
CA ILE A 195 7.28 -0.98 -12.81
C ILE A 195 5.93 -1.29 -12.16
N PHE A 196 5.50 -2.54 -12.15
CA PHE A 196 4.25 -2.93 -11.49
C PHE A 196 4.32 -2.68 -9.97
N ASN A 197 5.42 -3.08 -9.32
CA ASN A 197 5.63 -2.87 -7.89
C ASN A 197 5.80 -1.40 -7.50
N TRP A 198 6.22 -0.53 -8.43
CA TRP A 198 6.18 0.92 -8.23
C TRP A 198 4.76 1.39 -7.89
N GLY A 199 3.72 0.70 -8.36
CA GLY A 199 2.33 0.97 -8.00
C GLY A 199 2.08 1.03 -6.49
N ILE A 200 2.76 0.19 -5.68
CA ILE A 200 2.66 0.21 -4.21
C ILE A 200 3.12 1.55 -3.65
N TYR A 201 4.32 1.96 -4.04
CA TYR A 201 4.96 3.18 -3.59
C TYR A 201 4.24 4.43 -4.10
N GLY A 202 3.76 4.38 -5.34
CA GLY A 202 2.90 5.39 -5.92
C GLY A 202 1.60 5.52 -5.11
N GLY A 203 0.91 4.42 -4.83
CA GLY A 203 -0.36 4.44 -4.10
C GLY A 203 -0.23 4.99 -2.67
N ILE A 204 0.74 4.47 -1.91
CA ILE A 204 1.07 4.99 -0.58
C ILE A 204 1.43 6.47 -0.67
N GLY A 205 2.30 6.84 -1.62
CA GLY A 205 2.77 8.21 -1.75
C GLY A 205 1.66 9.18 -2.09
N PHE A 206 0.79 8.85 -3.05
CA PHE A 206 -0.35 9.68 -3.40
C PHE A 206 -1.38 9.76 -2.26
N SER A 207 -1.45 8.78 -1.34
CA SER A 207 -2.39 8.82 -0.22
C SER A 207 -2.18 10.01 0.71
N PHE A 208 -0.95 10.49 0.90
CA PHE A 208 -0.66 11.64 1.75
C PHE A 208 -1.23 12.97 1.21
N PRO A 209 -0.87 13.46 0.01
CA PRO A 209 -1.43 14.70 -0.52
C PRO A 209 -2.92 14.56 -0.86
N VAL A 210 -3.37 13.40 -1.35
CA VAL A 210 -4.80 13.16 -1.64
C VAL A 210 -5.62 13.21 -0.36
N GLY A 211 -5.19 12.52 0.70
CA GLY A 211 -5.89 12.48 1.97
C GLY A 211 -5.76 13.74 2.82
N ARG A 212 -4.78 14.61 2.58
CA ARG A 212 -4.63 15.88 3.31
C ARG A 212 -5.25 17.05 2.56
N TYR A 213 -4.84 17.29 1.31
CA TYR A 213 -5.25 18.49 0.56
C TYR A 213 -6.67 18.42 0.03
N ILE A 214 -7.07 17.29 -0.57
CA ILE A 214 -8.44 17.16 -1.10
C ILE A 214 -9.44 17.22 0.05
N THR A 215 -9.05 16.63 1.16
CA THR A 215 -9.81 16.63 2.41
C THR A 215 -9.92 18.01 3.05
N SER A 216 -8.84 18.80 3.04
CA SER A 216 -8.86 20.17 3.57
C SER A 216 -9.64 21.16 2.69
N TRP A 217 -9.71 20.94 1.38
CA TRP A 217 -10.47 21.82 0.49
C TRP A 217 -11.98 21.76 0.72
N ASN A 218 -12.49 20.69 1.35
CA ASN A 218 -13.89 20.49 1.70
C ASN A 218 -14.88 20.87 0.57
N LEU A 219 -14.59 20.47 -0.67
CA LEU A 219 -15.50 20.76 -1.79
C LEU A 219 -16.85 20.08 -1.55
N TRP A 220 -17.93 20.83 -1.74
CA TRP A 220 -19.32 20.36 -1.59
C TRP A 220 -19.65 19.79 -0.20
N ASP A 221 -18.95 20.23 0.85
CA ASP A 221 -19.09 19.69 2.21
C ASP A 221 -18.80 18.18 2.31
N LEU A 222 -18.02 17.66 1.36
CA LEU A 222 -17.66 16.24 1.29
C LEU A 222 -16.30 15.93 1.94
N GLY A 223 -15.58 16.91 2.52
CA GLY A 223 -14.35 16.75 3.31
C GLY A 223 -13.55 15.46 3.06
N TRP A 224 -13.54 14.58 4.07
CA TRP A 224 -12.84 13.29 4.01
C TRP A 224 -13.46 12.28 3.03
N ARG A 225 -14.73 12.41 2.64
CA ARG A 225 -15.45 11.49 1.74
C ARG A 225 -15.03 11.66 0.27
N LEU A 226 -14.69 12.88 -0.12
CA LEU A 226 -14.31 13.22 -1.50
C LEU A 226 -13.12 12.39 -2.05
N PRO A 227 -11.99 12.22 -1.33
CA PRO A 227 -10.90 11.39 -1.84
C PRO A 227 -11.27 9.91 -1.97
N TYR A 228 -12.20 9.39 -1.16
CA TYR A 228 -12.75 8.03 -1.33
C TYR A 228 -13.64 7.91 -2.56
N TYR A 229 -14.51 8.88 -2.83
CA TYR A 229 -15.30 8.88 -4.06
C TYR A 229 -14.41 8.97 -5.30
N GLY A 230 -13.42 9.86 -5.30
CA GLY A 230 -12.49 10.03 -6.42
C GLY A 230 -11.66 8.77 -6.69
N SER A 231 -11.02 8.21 -5.66
CA SER A 231 -10.22 6.99 -5.79
C SER A 231 -11.08 5.77 -6.14
N GLY A 232 -12.29 5.64 -5.56
CA GLY A 232 -13.23 4.57 -5.87
C GLY A 232 -13.72 4.60 -7.32
N ILE A 233 -14.13 5.77 -7.82
CA ILE A 233 -14.53 5.94 -9.23
C ILE A 233 -13.37 5.59 -10.15
N PHE A 234 -12.16 6.08 -9.85
CA PHE A 234 -10.99 5.80 -10.67
C PHE A 234 -10.67 4.30 -10.69
N ALA A 235 -10.72 3.61 -9.55
CA ALA A 235 -10.55 2.16 -9.47
C ALA A 235 -11.61 1.40 -10.26
N ILE A 236 -12.88 1.83 -10.22
CA ILE A 236 -13.96 1.23 -11.02
C ILE A 236 -13.67 1.38 -12.52
N ILE A 237 -13.23 2.56 -12.96
CA ILE A 237 -12.85 2.80 -14.36
C ILE A 237 -11.72 1.84 -14.78
N ILE A 238 -10.68 1.71 -13.95
CA ILE A 238 -9.58 0.77 -14.23
C ILE A 238 -10.05 -0.68 -14.21
N GLY A 239 -10.99 -1.05 -13.33
CA GLY A 239 -11.60 -2.38 -13.31
C GLY A 239 -12.38 -2.69 -14.59
N ILE A 240 -13.15 -1.74 -15.10
CA ILE A 240 -13.86 -1.86 -16.38
C ILE A 240 -12.88 -1.95 -17.56
N LEU A 241 -11.83 -1.13 -17.55
CA LEU A 241 -10.76 -1.20 -18.56
C LEU A 241 -10.07 -2.56 -18.52
N THR A 242 -9.79 -3.09 -17.34
CA THR A 242 -9.21 -4.42 -17.16
C THR A 242 -10.15 -5.50 -17.71
N ALA A 243 -11.45 -5.41 -17.43
CA ALA A 243 -12.45 -6.36 -17.93
C ALA A 243 -12.59 -6.37 -19.46
N THR A 244 -12.46 -5.21 -20.09
CA THR A 244 -12.76 -5.02 -21.52
C THR A 244 -11.53 -5.09 -22.42
N THR A 245 -10.35 -4.74 -21.91
CA THR A 245 -9.12 -4.59 -22.72
C THR A 245 -8.08 -5.69 -22.50
N LEU A 246 -8.05 -6.33 -21.32
CA LEU A 246 -7.18 -7.50 -21.12
C LEU A 246 -7.78 -8.74 -21.77
N ARG A 247 -6.92 -9.46 -22.50
CA ARG A 247 -7.20 -10.77 -23.04
C ARG A 247 -6.45 -11.80 -22.22
N GLU A 248 -7.10 -12.92 -21.92
CA GLU A 248 -6.47 -14.03 -21.21
C GLU A 248 -5.22 -14.50 -21.99
N PRO A 249 -4.01 -14.39 -21.42
CA PRO A 249 -2.81 -14.90 -22.07
C PRO A 249 -2.78 -16.43 -22.04
N GLU A 250 -2.08 -17.03 -23.00
CA GLU A 250 -1.77 -18.46 -22.93
C GLU A 250 -0.82 -18.69 -21.74
N ARG A 251 -1.17 -19.66 -20.88
CA ARG A 251 -0.38 -19.94 -19.67
C ARG A 251 0.99 -20.47 -20.07
N SER A 252 2.04 -19.71 -19.78
CA SER A 252 3.40 -20.23 -19.83
C SER A 252 3.65 -20.97 -18.51
N ALA A 253 3.81 -22.29 -18.52
CA ALA A 253 4.29 -23.00 -17.34
C ALA A 253 5.63 -22.38 -16.92
N ILE A 254 5.69 -21.80 -15.73
CA ILE A 254 6.93 -21.29 -15.15
C ILE A 254 7.78 -22.52 -14.83
N GLY A 255 8.79 -22.81 -15.64
CA GLY A 255 9.79 -23.85 -15.36
C GLY A 255 9.77 -25.09 -16.25
N GLU A 256 8.93 -25.16 -17.29
CA GLU A 256 9.22 -26.08 -18.40
C GLU A 256 10.10 -25.33 -19.38
N GLU A 257 11.42 -25.53 -19.26
CA GLU A 257 12.28 -25.43 -20.43
C GLU A 257 11.60 -26.25 -21.52
N LYS A 258 11.18 -25.58 -22.60
CA LYS A 258 11.06 -26.27 -23.88
C LYS A 258 12.49 -26.65 -24.26
N GLU A 259 13.01 -27.70 -23.63
CA GLU A 259 14.10 -28.47 -24.20
C GLU A 259 13.57 -28.91 -25.57
N GLU A 260 14.13 -28.31 -26.62
CA GLU A 260 13.96 -28.79 -27.98
C GLU A 260 14.15 -30.31 -27.97
N GLU A 261 13.16 -31.03 -28.51
CA GLU A 261 13.19 -32.48 -28.71
C GLU A 261 14.56 -32.93 -29.22
N LYS A 262 15.37 -33.48 -28.32
CA LYS A 262 16.46 -34.38 -28.68
C LYS A 262 16.06 -35.76 -28.17
N GLU A 263 15.56 -36.56 -29.11
CA GLU A 263 15.23 -37.97 -28.93
C GLU A 263 16.40 -38.73 -28.26
N GLY A 264 16.16 -39.26 -27.07
CA GLY A 264 17.04 -40.15 -26.32
C GLY A 264 16.23 -40.90 -25.25
N PRO A 265 16.52 -42.19 -24.96
CA PRO A 265 15.52 -43.09 -24.38
C PRO A 265 15.28 -42.87 -22.88
N SER A 266 14.02 -42.56 -22.57
CA SER A 266 13.26 -42.93 -21.37
C SER A 266 14.05 -43.15 -20.08
N GLN A 267 14.22 -42.07 -19.31
CA GLN A 267 14.23 -42.17 -17.84
C GLN A 267 12.85 -41.74 -17.33
N GLU A 268 12.19 -42.66 -16.62
CA GLU A 268 11.00 -42.40 -15.82
C GLU A 268 11.27 -41.25 -14.83
N LYS A 269 11.01 -40.01 -15.24
CA LYS A 269 10.76 -38.93 -14.28
C LYS A 269 9.41 -39.22 -13.65
N SER A 270 9.43 -39.94 -12.53
CA SER A 270 8.27 -40.05 -11.67
C SER A 270 7.88 -38.63 -11.23
N ASP A 271 6.80 -38.09 -11.79
CA ASP A 271 6.09 -36.92 -11.28
C ASP A 271 5.49 -37.27 -9.91
N LYS A 272 6.35 -37.39 -8.90
CA LYS A 272 5.91 -37.36 -7.52
C LYS A 272 5.48 -35.93 -7.27
N LYS A 273 4.19 -35.65 -7.43
CA LYS A 273 3.50 -34.51 -6.81
C LYS A 273 3.85 -34.55 -5.33
N GLU A 274 4.90 -33.84 -4.94
CA GLU A 274 5.26 -33.72 -3.54
C GLU A 274 4.08 -33.08 -2.81
N ASN A 275 3.73 -33.63 -1.65
CA ASN A 275 2.66 -33.05 -0.84
C ASN A 275 3.02 -31.57 -0.56
N PRO A 276 2.20 -30.60 -0.98
CA PRO A 276 2.54 -29.18 -0.86
C PRO A 276 2.79 -28.79 0.61
N TRP A 277 2.08 -29.44 1.54
CA TRP A 277 2.28 -29.31 2.98
C TRP A 277 3.69 -29.67 3.47
N LYS A 278 4.36 -30.62 2.83
CA LYS A 278 5.73 -31.02 3.20
C LYS A 278 6.74 -29.94 2.81
N VAL A 279 6.51 -29.28 1.67
CA VAL A 279 7.32 -28.15 1.21
C VAL A 279 7.10 -26.94 2.13
N LEU A 280 5.85 -26.64 2.48
CA LEU A 280 5.48 -25.54 3.38
C LEU A 280 6.07 -25.69 4.79
N LEU A 281 6.20 -26.92 5.29
CA LEU A 281 6.76 -27.21 6.61
C LEU A 281 8.30 -27.39 6.60
N THR A 282 8.95 -27.20 5.46
CA THR A 282 10.42 -27.27 5.40
C THR A 282 11.02 -26.10 6.19
N PRO A 283 12.03 -26.31 7.07
CA PRO A 283 12.57 -25.27 7.94
C PRO A 283 13.01 -23.98 7.21
N ARG A 284 13.52 -24.13 5.98
CA ARG A 284 13.92 -23.01 5.13
C ARG A 284 12.74 -22.14 4.72
N PHE A 285 11.62 -22.75 4.36
CA PHE A 285 10.41 -22.04 3.98
C PHE A 285 9.81 -21.32 5.20
N VAL A 286 9.73 -22.00 6.34
CA VAL A 286 9.25 -21.42 7.60
C VAL A 286 10.10 -20.20 8.01
N MET A 287 11.44 -20.29 7.92
CA MET A 287 12.30 -19.14 8.20
C MET A 287 12.06 -17.96 7.24
N LEU A 288 11.83 -18.23 5.96
CA LEU A 288 11.49 -17.18 4.99
C LEU A 288 10.15 -16.53 5.31
N CYS A 289 9.14 -17.32 5.72
CA CYS A 289 7.85 -16.78 6.16
C CYS A 289 8.00 -15.88 7.39
N ILE A 290 8.74 -16.32 8.42
CA ILE A 290 8.96 -15.53 9.63
C ILE A 290 9.69 -14.22 9.28
N ALA A 291 10.75 -14.27 8.46
CA ALA A 291 11.48 -13.09 8.04
C ALA A 291 10.59 -12.12 7.24
N ALA A 292 9.77 -12.65 6.32
CA ALA A 292 8.81 -11.86 5.55
C ALA A 292 7.77 -11.21 6.46
N SER A 293 7.23 -11.93 7.44
CA SER A 293 6.28 -11.40 8.43
C SER A 293 6.88 -10.24 9.21
N ILE A 294 8.07 -10.42 9.80
CA ILE A 294 8.74 -9.36 10.58
C ILE A 294 8.95 -8.10 9.73
N ARG A 295 9.45 -8.26 8.51
CA ARG A 295 9.66 -7.15 7.57
C ARG A 295 8.35 -6.44 7.25
N HIS A 296 7.29 -7.20 6.96
CA HIS A 296 6.01 -6.62 6.57
C HIS A 296 5.31 -5.92 7.74
N THR A 297 5.43 -6.46 8.96
CA THR A 297 4.92 -5.83 10.18
C THR A 297 5.53 -4.44 10.38
N GLY A 298 6.86 -4.29 10.26
CA GLY A 298 7.52 -2.99 10.37
C GLY A 298 7.05 -2.00 9.31
N GLY A 299 6.98 -2.44 8.05
CA GLY A 299 6.53 -1.61 6.93
C GLY A 299 5.08 -1.14 7.05
N LEU A 300 4.15 -2.04 7.40
CA LEU A 300 2.74 -1.71 7.56
C LEU A 300 2.48 -0.84 8.79
N CYS A 301 3.13 -1.13 9.92
CA CYS A 301 3.03 -0.30 11.12
C CYS A 301 3.43 1.14 10.82
N PHE A 302 4.54 1.31 10.08
CA PHE A 302 4.98 2.61 9.63
C PHE A 302 4.00 3.27 8.67
N ALA A 303 3.58 2.56 7.60
CA ALA A 303 2.70 3.13 6.59
C ALA A 303 1.36 3.62 7.18
N TYR A 304 0.77 2.88 8.11
CA TYR A 304 -0.49 3.26 8.76
C TYR A 304 -0.37 4.41 9.75
N ASN A 305 0.75 4.52 10.47
CA ASN A 305 0.85 5.46 11.59
C ASN A 305 1.75 6.67 11.28
N CYS A 306 2.47 6.69 10.15
CA CYS A 306 3.45 7.74 9.90
C CYS A 306 2.79 9.12 9.78
N ASP A 307 1.75 9.30 8.97
CA ASP A 307 1.09 10.60 8.81
C ASP A 307 0.57 11.13 10.16
N GLN A 308 -0.09 10.26 10.94
CA GLN A 308 -0.59 10.59 12.27
C GLN A 308 0.54 10.97 13.24
N PHE A 309 1.62 10.18 13.27
CA PHE A 309 2.78 10.46 14.12
C PHE A 309 3.36 11.84 13.81
N TYR A 310 3.60 12.14 12.53
CA TYR A 310 4.18 13.42 12.13
C TYR A 310 3.24 14.61 12.37
N ARG A 311 1.92 14.40 12.29
CA ARG A 311 0.94 15.43 12.67
C ARG A 311 0.93 15.74 14.16
N VAL A 312 1.22 14.77 15.02
CA VAL A 312 1.31 15.00 16.47
C VAL A 312 2.64 15.66 16.83
N VAL A 313 3.74 15.16 16.28
CA VAL A 313 5.10 15.62 16.63
C VAL A 313 5.47 16.95 15.97
N PHE A 314 5.08 17.17 14.71
CA PHE A 314 5.36 18.41 13.96
C PHE A 314 4.08 18.98 13.35
N PRO A 315 3.14 19.47 14.18
CA PRO A 315 1.81 19.87 13.73
C PRO A 315 1.84 21.14 12.85
N HIS A 316 2.88 21.97 12.99
CA HIS A 316 3.08 23.23 12.27
C HIS A 316 3.74 23.05 10.88
N ILE A 317 4.20 21.84 10.54
CA ILE A 317 4.85 21.57 9.25
C ILE A 317 3.95 20.67 8.43
N ASP A 318 3.65 21.10 7.21
CA ASP A 318 3.04 20.21 6.25
C ASP A 318 4.08 19.26 5.63
N LEU A 319 4.02 18.02 6.09
CA LEU A 319 4.89 16.93 5.65
C LEU A 319 4.31 16.16 4.45
N SER A 320 3.08 16.39 4.01
CA SER A 320 2.43 15.52 3.03
C SER A 320 3.12 15.50 1.66
N GLY A 321 3.62 16.66 1.18
CA GLY A 321 4.43 16.71 -0.04
C GLY A 321 5.78 15.98 0.09
N TRP A 322 6.39 16.04 1.28
CA TRP A 322 7.64 15.32 1.57
C TRP A 322 7.41 13.81 1.67
N LEU A 323 6.35 13.39 2.36
CA LEU A 323 5.93 12.00 2.47
C LEU A 323 5.68 11.40 1.08
N PHE A 324 4.98 12.13 0.21
CA PHE A 324 4.81 11.78 -1.20
C PHE A 324 6.15 11.59 -1.91
N PHE A 325 7.05 12.58 -1.85
CA PHE A 325 8.34 12.50 -2.53
C PHE A 325 9.17 11.29 -2.07
N VAL A 326 9.28 11.08 -0.76
CA VAL A 326 10.07 9.98 -0.20
C VAL A 326 9.49 8.62 -0.54
N THR A 327 8.18 8.44 -0.44
CA THR A 327 7.57 7.13 -0.72
C THR A 327 7.48 6.87 -2.22
N CYS A 328 6.93 7.78 -3.00
CA CYS A 328 6.67 7.61 -4.43
C CYS A 328 7.95 7.63 -5.27
N ILE A 329 8.83 8.63 -5.05
CA ILE A 329 10.04 8.83 -5.85
C ILE A 329 11.18 8.00 -5.28
N VAL A 330 11.54 8.21 -4.01
CA VAL A 330 12.71 7.54 -3.44
C VAL A 330 12.46 6.04 -3.25
N GLY A 331 11.28 5.63 -2.76
CA GLY A 331 10.88 4.22 -2.71
C GLY A 331 10.76 3.57 -4.08
N GLY A 332 10.25 4.31 -5.07
CA GLY A 332 10.20 3.84 -6.44
C GLY A 332 11.57 3.57 -7.05
N VAL A 333 12.51 4.51 -6.88
CA VAL A 333 13.91 4.34 -7.31
C VAL A 333 14.57 3.19 -6.55
N GLY A 334 14.33 3.08 -5.25
CA GLY A 334 14.85 2.00 -4.40
C GLY A 334 14.47 0.61 -4.88
N VAL A 335 13.22 0.38 -5.30
CA VAL A 335 12.80 -0.91 -5.87
C VAL A 335 13.53 -1.23 -7.17
N ILE A 336 13.66 -0.25 -8.07
CA ILE A 336 14.31 -0.46 -9.36
C ILE A 336 15.81 -0.73 -9.17
N VAL A 337 16.49 0.09 -8.36
CA VAL A 337 17.92 -0.06 -8.06
C VAL A 337 18.18 -1.33 -7.27
N GLY A 338 17.37 -1.63 -6.26
CA GLY A 338 17.48 -2.84 -5.44
C GLY A 338 17.24 -4.10 -6.24
N GLY A 339 16.26 -4.10 -7.15
CA GLY A 339 16.04 -5.19 -8.10
C GLY A 339 17.23 -5.42 -9.02
N TYR A 340 17.74 -4.34 -9.65
CA TYR A 340 18.91 -4.42 -10.52
C TYR A 340 20.18 -4.90 -9.77
N ALA A 341 20.43 -4.36 -8.58
CA ALA A 341 21.58 -4.75 -7.75
C ALA A 341 21.48 -6.21 -7.32
N SER A 342 20.28 -6.65 -6.94
CA SER A 342 19.98 -8.05 -6.59
C SER A 342 20.28 -8.98 -7.76
N ASP A 343 19.76 -8.70 -8.95
CA ASP A 343 19.97 -9.57 -10.11
C ASP A 343 21.45 -9.65 -10.54
N LYS A 344 22.17 -8.53 -10.48
CA LYS A 344 23.61 -8.50 -10.81
C LYS A 344 24.46 -9.31 -9.82
N LEU A 345 24.16 -9.21 -8.52
CA LEU A 345 24.89 -9.96 -7.49
C LEU A 345 24.54 -11.45 -7.52
N VAL A 346 23.30 -11.81 -7.87
CA VAL A 346 22.87 -13.20 -8.04
C VAL A 346 23.56 -13.88 -9.22
N ALA A 347 23.75 -13.16 -10.32
CA ALA A 347 24.51 -13.67 -11.47
C ALA A 347 25.96 -14.05 -11.09
N GLY A 348 26.54 -13.40 -10.09
CA GLY A 348 27.90 -13.69 -9.61
C GLY A 348 27.99 -14.69 -8.46
N MET A 349 27.08 -14.63 -7.48
CA MET A 349 27.19 -15.36 -6.20
C MET A 349 26.09 -16.41 -5.97
N GLY A 350 25.20 -16.61 -6.95
CA GLY A 350 24.11 -17.58 -6.89
C GLY A 350 22.94 -17.17 -5.98
N ILE A 351 21.94 -18.05 -5.85
CA ILE A 351 20.63 -17.75 -5.22
C ILE A 351 20.72 -17.25 -3.76
N ARG A 352 21.75 -17.67 -3.00
CA ARG A 352 21.94 -17.31 -1.58
C ARG A 352 22.17 -15.81 -1.40
N SER A 353 22.71 -15.14 -2.41
CA SER A 353 22.97 -13.71 -2.37
C SER A 353 21.69 -12.87 -2.28
N ARG A 354 20.55 -13.33 -2.83
CA ARG A 354 19.25 -12.61 -2.70
C ARG A 354 18.86 -12.40 -1.24
N VAL A 355 19.00 -13.45 -0.43
CA VAL A 355 18.64 -13.41 1.00
C VAL A 355 19.62 -12.52 1.78
N ALA A 356 20.92 -12.62 1.46
CA ALA A 356 21.94 -11.78 2.09
C ALA A 356 21.73 -10.29 1.79
N ILE A 357 21.35 -9.93 0.56
CA ILE A 357 21.06 -8.54 0.17
C ILE A 357 19.85 -8.01 0.92
N LEU A 358 18.76 -8.78 0.96
CA LEU A 358 17.55 -8.41 1.73
C LEU A 358 17.86 -8.20 3.22
N ALA A 359 18.70 -9.05 3.82
CA ALA A 359 19.09 -8.90 5.22
C ALA A 359 19.98 -7.68 5.43
N LEU A 360 20.98 -7.47 4.57
CA LEU A 360 21.90 -6.33 4.65
C LEU A 360 21.15 -5.02 4.45
N SER A 361 20.23 -4.96 3.50
CA SER A 361 19.48 -3.75 3.23
C SER A 361 18.56 -3.38 4.39
N GLN A 362 17.90 -4.36 5.02
CA GLN A 362 17.12 -4.13 6.24
C GLN A 362 18.00 -3.64 7.40
N LEU A 363 19.20 -4.20 7.57
CA LEU A 363 20.16 -3.76 8.59
C LEU A 363 20.62 -2.32 8.34
N ILE A 364 20.85 -1.93 7.10
CA ILE A 364 21.22 -0.56 6.73
C ILE A 364 20.03 0.40 6.93
N ALA A 365 18.80 -0.02 6.61
CA ALA A 365 17.60 0.79 6.77
C ALA A 365 17.26 1.08 8.26
N THR A 366 17.57 0.14 9.15
CA THR A 366 17.21 0.19 10.58
C THR A 366 17.71 1.46 11.31
N PRO A 367 19.00 1.86 11.25
CA PRO A 367 19.46 3.10 11.89
C PRO A 367 18.77 4.36 11.34
N PHE A 368 18.42 4.38 10.06
CA PHE A 368 17.69 5.49 9.46
C PHE A 368 16.23 5.54 9.91
N ALA A 369 15.58 4.38 10.03
CA ALA A 369 14.25 4.28 10.61
C ALA A 369 14.23 4.78 12.06
N PHE A 370 15.22 4.38 12.86
CA PHE A 370 15.37 4.87 14.23
C PHE A 370 15.64 6.38 14.26
N GLY A 371 16.54 6.87 13.41
CA GLY A 371 16.82 8.30 13.28
C GLY A 371 15.59 9.12 12.88
N SER A 372 14.64 8.55 12.13
CA SER A 372 13.40 9.25 11.77
C SER A 372 12.48 9.57 12.95
N ILE A 373 12.62 8.86 14.07
CA ILE A 373 11.82 9.07 15.28
C ILE A 373 12.50 10.08 16.22
N TYR A 374 13.83 10.04 16.32
CA TYR A 374 14.59 10.81 17.31
C TYR A 374 15.15 12.13 16.81
N MET A 375 15.28 12.31 15.50
CA MET A 375 15.78 13.56 14.94
C MET A 375 14.65 14.58 14.75
N GLY A 376 14.99 15.87 14.83
CA GLY A 376 14.07 16.96 14.51
C GLY A 376 13.52 16.88 13.07
N PRO A 377 12.61 17.78 12.65
CA PRO A 377 11.84 17.60 11.42
C PRO A 377 12.74 17.42 10.18
N VAL A 378 13.82 18.20 10.07
CA VAL A 378 14.79 18.07 8.96
C VAL A 378 15.61 16.77 9.04
N GLY A 379 16.00 16.33 10.24
CA GLY A 379 16.75 15.09 10.40
C GLY A 379 15.89 13.85 10.15
N SER A 380 14.63 13.86 10.59
CA SER A 380 13.66 12.80 10.29
C SER A 380 13.31 12.76 8.81
N MET A 381 13.24 13.92 8.17
CA MET A 381 13.11 14.06 6.71
C MET A 381 14.30 13.40 5.98
N VAL A 382 15.55 13.72 6.38
CA VAL A 382 16.78 13.23 5.74
C VAL A 382 17.02 11.75 5.99
N THR A 383 16.86 11.25 7.21
CA THR A 383 17.04 9.81 7.49
C THR A 383 16.03 8.98 6.70
N ARG A 384 14.81 9.49 6.52
CA ARG A 384 13.77 8.84 5.73
C ARG A 384 14.08 8.77 4.23
N HIS A 385 15.04 9.53 3.70
CA HIS A 385 15.50 9.33 2.32
C HIS A 385 16.22 7.99 2.12
N PHE A 386 16.86 7.47 3.17
CA PHE A 386 17.69 6.28 3.04
C PHE A 386 16.91 4.97 3.29
N ILE A 387 15.79 5.03 4.01
CA ILE A 387 14.95 3.87 4.32
C ILE A 387 14.39 3.20 3.05
N PRO A 388 13.86 3.92 2.05
CA PRO A 388 13.28 3.30 0.86
C PRO A 388 14.33 2.87 -0.17
N LEU A 389 15.58 3.34 -0.04
CA LEU A 389 16.71 2.99 -0.92
C LEU A 389 17.37 1.65 -0.55
N CYS A 390 17.08 1.14 0.64
CA CYS A 390 17.56 -0.12 1.19
C CYS A 390 16.38 -1.10 1.22
#